data_AF-A0A139NBV4-F1
#
_entry.id   AF-A0A139NBV4-F1
#
_cell.length_a   1.000
_cell.length_b   1.000
_cell.length_c   1.000
_cell.angle_alpha   90.00
_cell.angle_beta   90.00
_cell.angle_gamma   90.00
#
_symmetry.space_group_name_H-M   'P 1'
#
loop_
_entity.id
_entity.type
_entity.pdbx_description
1 polymer ?
#
loop_
_entity_poly.entity_id
_entity_poly.type
_entity_poly.pdbx_seq_one_letter_code
_entity_poly.pdbx_strand_id
1 'polypeptide(L)'
;MGIEEQIWRQNLKIAWFGNFLTGTSISLVTPFMPLFVEQLGVNGHDIEFYAGLGISLSALSAALLSPIWGMLADKYGRKPMMIRAGLAMTFTMGGLAFVPDVFWLLFLRFLNGVFAGFVPNATALIASQVPKEKSGYALGTLSTGVVAGNLLGPFIGGGIAEIFGIRNVFLLVGCFYFCSYLNNPFY
;
A
#
# COMPACT_ATOMS: atom_id res chain seq x y z
N MET A 1 5.82 15.35 -29.85
CA MET A 1 5.08 15.12 -28.60
C MET A 1 5.55 16.18 -27.61
N GLY A 2 4.66 16.95 -27.00
CA GLY A 2 5.07 18.04 -26.09
C GLY A 2 5.76 17.48 -24.85
N ILE A 3 6.78 18.19 -24.34
CA ILE A 3 7.57 17.77 -23.16
C ILE A 3 6.64 17.49 -21.96
N GLU A 4 5.61 18.32 -21.76
CA GLU A 4 4.58 18.12 -20.73
C GLU A 4 3.80 16.82 -20.88
N GLU A 5 3.50 16.41 -22.13
CA GLU A 5 2.77 15.16 -22.39
C GLU A 5 3.61 13.92 -22.05
N GLN A 6 4.92 14.00 -22.25
CA GLN A 6 5.84 12.93 -21.88
C GLN A 6 5.96 12.80 -20.35
N ILE A 7 6.00 13.92 -19.62
CA ILE A 7 6.15 13.96 -18.17
C ILE A 7 4.96 13.31 -17.45
N TRP A 8 3.72 13.72 -17.74
CA TRP A 8 2.56 13.17 -17.02
C TRP A 8 2.34 11.69 -17.34
N ARG A 9 2.64 11.24 -18.57
CA ARG A 9 2.56 9.82 -18.95
C ARG A 9 3.59 8.98 -18.20
N GLN A 10 4.80 9.48 -18.01
CA GLN A 10 5.82 8.80 -17.23
C GLN A 10 5.42 8.74 -15.74
N ASN A 11 4.98 9.86 -15.16
CA ASN A 11 4.47 9.89 -13.79
C ASN A 11 3.26 8.96 -13.63
N LEU A 12 2.37 8.88 -14.61
CA LEU A 12 1.21 7.98 -14.60
C LEU A 12 1.64 6.51 -14.53
N LYS A 13 2.59 6.07 -15.38
CA LYS A 13 3.09 4.68 -15.34
C LYS A 13 3.65 4.32 -13.97
N ILE A 14 4.41 5.24 -13.38
CA ILE A 14 5.01 5.06 -12.06
C ILE A 14 3.94 5.00 -10.96
N ALA A 15 3.03 5.98 -10.95
CA ALA A 15 1.94 6.06 -10.00
C ALA A 15 1.02 4.83 -10.09
N TRP A 16 0.76 4.36 -11.32
CA TRP A 16 0.01 3.14 -11.59
C TRP A 16 0.68 1.91 -10.97
N PHE A 17 1.99 1.75 -11.15
CA PHE A 17 2.73 0.63 -10.59
C PHE A 17 2.72 0.67 -9.05
N GLY A 18 2.88 1.85 -8.44
CA GLY A 18 2.77 1.99 -6.98
C GLY A 18 1.35 1.68 -6.46
N ASN A 19 0.31 2.09 -7.18
CA ASN A 19 -1.07 1.75 -6.87
C ASN A 19 -1.35 0.25 -7.00
N PHE A 20 -0.78 -0.38 -8.02
CA PHE A 20 -0.83 -1.83 -8.20
C PHE A 20 -0.25 -2.55 -6.99
N LEU A 21 0.98 -2.20 -6.58
CA LEU A 21 1.60 -2.79 -5.40
C LEU A 21 0.81 -2.53 -4.11
N THR A 22 0.21 -1.34 -4.00
CA THR A 22 -0.65 -1.01 -2.86
C THR A 22 -1.88 -1.90 -2.82
N GLY A 23 -2.57 -2.08 -3.94
CA GLY A 23 -3.70 -3.01 -4.05
C GLY A 23 -3.30 -4.45 -3.76
N THR A 24 -2.20 -4.93 -4.36
CA THR A 24 -1.65 -6.27 -4.11
C THR A 24 -1.43 -6.50 -2.63
N SER A 25 -0.83 -5.53 -1.92
CA SER A 25 -0.53 -5.64 -0.50
C SER A 25 -1.79 -5.74 0.36
N ILE A 26 -2.77 -4.84 0.13
CA ILE A 26 -4.03 -4.84 0.90
C ILE A 26 -4.74 -6.19 0.74
N SER A 27 -4.88 -6.64 -0.51
CA SER A 27 -5.60 -7.86 -0.83
C SER A 27 -4.84 -9.13 -0.42
N LEU A 28 -3.51 -9.08 -0.42
CA LEU A 28 -2.68 -10.18 0.04
C LEU A 28 -2.72 -10.33 1.56
N VAL A 29 -2.81 -9.27 2.36
CA VAL A 29 -2.80 -9.42 3.83
C VAL A 29 -4.18 -9.78 4.39
N THR A 30 -5.24 -9.17 3.84
CA THR A 30 -6.60 -9.26 4.41
C THR A 30 -7.09 -10.69 4.67
N PRO A 31 -7.01 -11.64 3.71
CA PRO A 31 -7.55 -12.98 3.91
C PRO A 31 -6.74 -13.84 4.88
N PHE A 32 -5.43 -13.58 5.04
CA PHE A 32 -4.57 -14.35 5.96
C PHE A 32 -4.50 -13.76 7.36
N MET A 33 -5.14 -12.61 7.59
CA MET A 33 -5.05 -11.91 8.86
C MET A 33 -5.53 -12.74 10.06
N PRO A 34 -6.69 -13.44 10.00
CA PRO A 34 -7.13 -14.30 11.11
C PRO A 34 -6.13 -15.43 11.39
N LEU A 35 -5.66 -16.10 10.34
CA LEU A 35 -4.69 -17.19 10.45
C LEU A 35 -3.35 -16.70 11.05
N PHE A 36 -2.93 -15.47 10.70
CA PHE A 36 -1.73 -14.89 11.29
C PHE A 36 -1.92 -14.52 12.77
N VAL A 37 -3.09 -14.01 13.15
CA VAL A 37 -3.42 -13.72 14.55
C VAL A 37 -3.43 -15.01 15.40
N GLU A 38 -3.96 -16.10 14.85
CA GLU A 38 -3.90 -17.43 15.48
C GLU A 38 -2.44 -17.89 15.69
N GLN A 39 -1.58 -17.73 14.68
CA GLN A 39 -0.14 -18.05 14.78
C GLN A 39 0.61 -17.21 15.83
N LEU A 40 0.05 -16.08 16.25
CA LEU A 40 0.59 -15.24 17.32
C LEU A 40 0.10 -15.67 18.72
N GLY A 41 -0.62 -16.78 18.82
CA GLY A 41 -1.05 -17.39 20.08
C GLY A 41 -2.42 -16.90 20.59
N VAL A 42 -3.18 -16.16 19.76
CA VAL A 42 -4.56 -15.80 20.07
C VAL A 42 -5.47 -17.00 19.76
N ASN A 43 -6.43 -17.30 20.63
CA ASN A 43 -7.29 -18.48 20.52
C ASN A 43 -8.77 -18.10 20.54
N GLY A 44 -9.59 -18.94 19.90
CA GLY A 44 -11.05 -18.82 19.94
C GLY A 44 -11.59 -17.54 19.30
N HIS A 45 -12.64 -16.97 19.90
CA HIS A 45 -13.36 -15.81 19.35
C HIS A 45 -12.49 -14.53 19.27
N ASP A 46 -11.40 -14.47 20.02
CA ASP A 46 -10.50 -13.32 20.00
C ASP A 46 -9.76 -13.19 18.66
N ILE A 47 -9.60 -14.28 17.90
CA ILE A 47 -8.90 -14.28 16.60
C ILE A 47 -9.58 -13.31 15.62
N GLU A 48 -10.90 -13.46 15.44
CA GLU A 48 -11.68 -12.62 14.54
C GLU A 48 -11.72 -11.17 15.00
N PHE A 49 -11.82 -10.97 16.32
CA PHE A 49 -11.79 -9.64 16.92
C PHE A 49 -10.48 -8.91 16.63
N TYR A 50 -9.33 -9.53 16.90
CA TYR A 50 -8.02 -8.91 16.67
C TYR A 50 -7.69 -8.74 15.18
N ALA A 51 -8.10 -9.68 14.32
CA ALA A 51 -7.95 -9.54 12.88
C ALA A 51 -8.76 -8.35 12.34
N GLY A 52 -10.03 -8.25 12.75
CA GLY A 52 -10.91 -7.13 12.41
C GLY A 52 -10.41 -5.80 12.98
N LEU A 53 -9.88 -5.82 14.20
CA LEU A 53 -9.28 -4.65 14.85
C LEU A 53 -8.06 -4.14 14.08
N GLY A 54 -7.16 -5.03 13.63
CA GLY A 54 -5.99 -4.63 12.85
C GLY A 54 -6.33 -3.99 11.51
N ILE A 55 -7.35 -4.53 10.81
CA ILE A 55 -7.87 -3.93 9.56
C ILE A 55 -8.49 -2.56 9.85
N SER A 56 -9.36 -2.49 10.86
CA SER A 56 -10.06 -1.25 11.26
C SER A 56 -9.09 -0.17 11.70
N LEU A 57 -8.04 -0.52 12.44
CA LEU A 57 -7.03 0.41 12.92
C LEU A 57 -6.22 1.01 11.77
N SER A 58 -5.91 0.20 10.75
CA SER A 58 -5.28 0.67 9.52
C SER A 58 -6.20 1.64 8.76
N ALA A 59 -7.47 1.29 8.60
CA ALA A 59 -8.45 2.11 7.90
C ALA A 59 -8.74 3.43 8.63
N LEU A 60 -8.91 3.38 9.96
CA LEU A 60 -9.20 4.53 10.80
C LEU A 60 -8.02 5.50 10.84
N SER A 61 -6.81 5.01 11.06
CA SER A 61 -5.62 5.85 11.05
C SER A 61 -5.37 6.47 9.66
N ALA A 62 -5.58 5.70 8.58
CA ALA A 62 -5.55 6.24 7.23
C ALA A 62 -6.60 7.35 7.01
N ALA A 63 -7.84 7.13 7.45
CA ALA A 63 -8.90 8.13 7.31
C ALA A 63 -8.56 9.43 8.05
N LEU A 64 -8.13 9.33 9.31
CA LEU A 64 -7.79 10.47 10.15
C LEU A 64 -6.54 11.23 9.69
N LEU A 65 -5.54 10.52 9.17
CA LEU A 65 -4.24 11.09 8.81
C LEU A 65 -4.10 11.39 7.32
N SER A 66 -5.03 10.93 6.48
CA SER A 66 -5.04 11.26 5.04
C SER A 66 -5.03 12.76 4.74
N PRO A 67 -5.75 13.65 5.46
CA PRO A 67 -5.70 15.08 5.18
C PRO A 67 -4.32 15.67 5.51
N ILE A 68 -3.68 15.17 6.58
CA ILE A 68 -2.33 15.59 6.98
C ILE A 68 -1.32 15.21 5.90
N TRP A 69 -1.42 14.00 5.36
CA TRP A 69 -0.57 13.57 4.25
C TRP A 69 -0.80 14.37 2.98
N GLY A 70 -2.05 14.78 2.70
CA GLY A 70 -2.36 15.69 1.60
C GLY A 70 -1.67 17.05 1.78
N MET A 71 -1.83 17.67 2.95
CA MET A 71 -1.19 18.96 3.27
C MET A 71 0.35 18.88 3.21
N LEU A 72 0.93 17.80 3.75
CA LEU A 72 2.38 17.56 3.69
C LEU A 72 2.86 17.37 2.25
N ALA A 73 2.09 16.69 1.40
CA ALA A 73 2.40 16.49 -0.01
C ALA A 73 2.28 17.79 -0.81
N ASP A 74 1.33 18.66 -0.48
CA ASP A 74 1.25 19.99 -1.11
C ASP A 74 2.39 20.91 -0.67
N LYS A 75 2.80 20.85 0.61
CA LYS A 75 3.88 21.69 1.16
C LYS A 75 5.28 21.25 0.71
N TYR A 76 5.57 19.95 0.76
CA TYR A 76 6.91 19.41 0.51
C TYR A 76 7.06 18.77 -0.87
N GLY A 77 6.00 18.79 -1.68
CA GLY A 77 5.95 18.14 -2.97
C GLY A 77 5.38 16.71 -2.90
N ARG A 78 4.50 16.39 -3.85
CA ARG A 78 3.80 15.10 -3.90
C ARG A 78 4.74 13.94 -4.17
N LYS A 79 5.72 14.13 -5.06
CA LYS A 79 6.73 13.11 -5.41
C LYS A 79 7.53 12.60 -4.20
N PRO A 80 8.23 13.45 -3.42
CA PRO A 80 8.99 12.97 -2.25
C PRO A 80 8.10 12.37 -1.15
N MET A 81 6.84 12.82 -1.02
CA MET A 81 5.91 12.22 -0.06
C MET A 81 5.46 10.81 -0.47
N MET A 82 5.25 10.55 -1.76
CA MET A 82 4.97 9.19 -2.26
C MET A 82 6.13 8.24 -1.94
N ILE A 83 7.36 8.71 -2.08
CA ILE A 83 8.57 7.94 -1.76
C ILE A 83 8.63 7.60 -0.26
N ARG A 84 8.38 8.58 0.61
CA ARG A 84 8.35 8.37 2.07
C ARG A 84 7.26 7.37 2.48
N ALA A 85 6.09 7.45 1.86
CA ALA A 85 5.00 6.50 2.10
C ALA A 85 5.40 5.07 1.69
N GLY A 86 6.03 4.89 0.52
CA GLY A 86 6.52 3.59 0.06
C GLY A 86 7.59 2.96 0.97
N LEU A 87 8.53 3.77 1.49
CA LEU A 87 9.50 3.30 2.48
C LEU A 87 8.83 2.88 3.78
N ALA A 88 7.92 3.70 4.31
CA ALA A 88 7.21 3.36 5.52
C ALA A 88 6.35 2.09 5.35
N MET A 89 5.75 1.89 4.16
CA MET A 89 5.05 0.66 3.81
C MET A 89 5.98 -0.54 3.76
N THR A 90 7.21 -0.39 3.25
CA THR A 90 8.24 -1.44 3.25
C THR A 90 8.51 -1.94 4.67
N PHE A 91 8.77 -1.01 5.61
CA PHE A 91 9.10 -1.37 6.99
C PHE A 91 7.89 -1.90 7.76
N THR A 92 6.72 -1.29 7.58
CA THR A 92 5.51 -1.73 8.31
C THR A 92 5.02 -3.08 7.82
N MET A 93 5.00 -3.32 6.50
CA MET A 93 4.60 -4.61 5.93
C MET A 93 5.68 -5.68 6.14
N GLY A 94 6.95 -5.39 5.85
CA GLY A 94 8.04 -6.35 6.09
C GLY A 94 8.19 -6.68 7.58
N GLY A 95 7.97 -5.69 8.45
CA GLY A 95 8.01 -5.85 9.91
C GLY A 95 6.96 -6.80 10.46
N LEU A 96 5.81 -6.95 9.79
CA LEU A 96 4.77 -7.92 10.19
C LEU A 96 5.32 -9.35 10.21
N ALA A 97 6.32 -9.68 9.41
CA ALA A 97 6.95 -10.99 9.42
C ALA A 97 7.67 -11.33 10.75
N PHE A 98 8.05 -10.31 11.54
CA PHE A 98 8.86 -10.46 12.74
C PHE A 98 8.11 -10.17 14.03
N VAL A 99 6.81 -9.89 13.97
CA VAL A 99 6.04 -9.57 15.18
C VAL A 99 5.96 -10.80 16.10
N PRO A 100 6.20 -10.62 17.41
CA PRO A 100 6.16 -11.69 18.40
C PRO A 100 4.73 -11.98 18.89
N ASP A 101 3.86 -10.97 18.92
CA ASP A 101 2.48 -11.08 19.43
C ASP A 101 1.51 -10.14 18.69
N VAL A 102 0.23 -10.27 19.02
CA VAL A 102 -0.86 -9.53 18.38
C VAL A 102 -0.80 -8.01 18.62
N PHE A 103 -0.23 -7.54 19.72
CA PHE A 103 -0.14 -6.10 20.01
C PHE A 103 0.87 -5.43 19.09
N TRP A 104 1.99 -6.10 18.79
CA TRP A 104 2.94 -5.63 17.77
C TRP A 104 2.33 -5.60 16.38
N LEU A 105 1.51 -6.60 16.04
CA LEU A 105 0.73 -6.59 14.81
C LEU A 105 -0.19 -5.36 14.75
N LEU A 106 -0.96 -5.08 15.81
CA LEU A 106 -1.83 -3.91 15.86
C LEU A 106 -1.05 -2.60 15.73
N PHE A 107 0.09 -2.50 16.40
CA PHE A 107 0.96 -1.32 16.30
C PHE A 107 1.46 -1.09 14.87
N LEU A 108 1.96 -2.14 14.21
CA LEU A 108 2.40 -2.03 12.81
C LEU A 108 1.24 -1.74 11.86
N ARG A 109 0.03 -2.23 12.14
CA ARG A 109 -1.19 -1.92 11.39
C ARG A 109 -1.61 -0.45 11.54
N PHE A 110 -1.55 0.07 12.76
CA PHE A 110 -1.74 1.50 13.02
C PHE A 110 -0.72 2.34 12.23
N LEU A 111 0.57 2.00 12.32
CA LEU A 111 1.60 2.70 11.55
C LEU A 111 1.36 2.59 10.05
N ASN A 112 0.95 1.42 9.55
CA ASN A 112 0.67 1.26 8.13
C ASN A 112 -0.42 2.23 7.64
N GLY A 113 -1.51 2.37 8.41
CA GLY A 113 -2.55 3.35 8.10
C GLY A 113 -2.09 4.80 8.25
N VAL A 114 -1.27 5.11 9.27
CA VAL A 114 -0.59 6.40 9.41
C VAL A 114 0.16 6.78 8.13
N PHE A 115 0.78 5.81 7.45
CA PHE A 115 1.57 6.04 6.23
C PHE A 115 0.82 5.73 4.92
N ALA A 116 -0.50 5.54 4.96
CA ALA A 116 -1.33 5.14 3.81
C ALA A 116 -1.60 6.26 2.77
N GLY A 117 -0.76 7.30 2.72
CA GLY A 117 -0.96 8.47 1.85
C GLY A 117 -0.61 8.28 0.37
N PHE A 118 -0.11 7.10 -0.05
CA PHE A 118 0.40 6.91 -1.41
C PHE A 118 -0.67 7.07 -2.50
N VAL A 119 -1.76 6.30 -2.43
CA VAL A 119 -2.84 6.28 -3.43
C VAL A 119 -3.50 7.66 -3.62
N PRO A 120 -3.95 8.37 -2.56
CA PRO A 120 -4.54 9.69 -2.76
C PRO A 120 -3.55 10.72 -3.31
N ASN A 121 -2.26 10.64 -2.93
CA ASN A 121 -1.23 11.52 -3.47
C ASN A 121 -0.91 11.21 -4.94
N ALA A 122 -0.90 9.94 -5.33
CA ALA A 122 -0.76 9.50 -6.71
C ALA A 122 -1.90 10.04 -7.58
N THR A 123 -3.15 9.87 -7.13
CA THR A 123 -4.34 10.39 -7.81
C THR A 123 -4.27 11.89 -8.00
N ALA A 124 -3.95 12.65 -6.95
CA ALA A 124 -3.88 14.10 -7.02
C ALA A 124 -2.68 14.62 -7.85
N LEU A 125 -1.53 13.94 -7.81
CA LEU A 125 -0.39 14.26 -8.67
C LEU A 125 -0.77 14.14 -10.15
N ILE A 126 -1.38 13.03 -10.54
CA ILE A 126 -1.81 12.82 -11.93
C ILE A 126 -2.91 13.81 -12.32
N ALA A 127 -3.91 14.02 -11.47
CA ALA A 127 -4.97 14.99 -11.73
C ALA A 127 -4.44 16.41 -11.96
N SER A 128 -3.34 16.80 -11.29
CA SER A 128 -2.73 18.12 -11.45
C SER A 128 -1.91 18.32 -12.73
N GLN A 129 -1.49 17.24 -13.39
CA GLN A 129 -0.58 17.29 -14.55
C GLN A 129 -1.26 16.99 -15.87
N VAL A 130 -2.42 16.33 -15.83
CA VAL A 130 -3.12 15.85 -17.03
C VAL A 130 -4.08 16.93 -17.53
N PRO A 131 -4.13 17.21 -18.85
CA PRO A 131 -5.14 18.08 -19.44
C PRO A 131 -6.57 17.62 -19.11
N LYS A 132 -7.50 18.56 -18.94
CA LYS A 132 -8.87 18.26 -18.49
C LYS A 132 -9.56 17.21 -19.36
N GLU A 133 -9.30 17.22 -20.67
CA GLU A 133 -9.88 16.32 -21.67
C GLU A 133 -9.38 14.88 -21.52
N LYS A 134 -8.17 14.69 -20.95
CA LYS A 134 -7.52 13.38 -20.75
C LYS A 134 -7.60 12.88 -19.30
N SER A 135 -8.12 13.69 -18.37
CA SER A 135 -8.14 13.37 -16.94
C SER A 135 -8.89 12.07 -16.63
N GLY A 136 -10.06 11.86 -17.27
CA GLY A 136 -10.83 10.61 -17.12
C GLY A 136 -10.06 9.36 -17.53
N TYR A 137 -9.32 9.42 -18.66
CA TYR A 137 -8.47 8.32 -19.12
C TYR A 137 -7.32 8.05 -18.14
N ALA A 138 -6.64 9.10 -17.68
CA ALA A 138 -5.47 8.96 -16.80
C ALA A 138 -5.87 8.44 -15.41
N LEU A 139 -6.92 9.00 -14.80
CA LEU A 139 -7.41 8.55 -13.50
C LEU A 139 -8.06 7.16 -13.58
N GLY A 140 -8.79 6.87 -14.66
CA GLY A 140 -9.31 5.53 -14.94
C GLY A 140 -8.17 4.52 -15.03
N THR A 141 -7.12 4.84 -15.78
CA THR A 141 -5.90 4.01 -15.86
C THR A 141 -5.31 3.82 -14.47
N LEU A 142 -5.11 4.88 -13.69
CA LEU A 142 -4.54 4.80 -12.34
C LEU A 142 -5.34 3.89 -11.39
N SER A 143 -6.67 3.89 -11.50
CA SER A 143 -7.56 3.00 -10.74
C SER A 143 -7.42 1.53 -11.16
N THR A 144 -7.14 1.23 -12.43
CA THR A 144 -6.92 -0.16 -12.85
C THR A 144 -5.70 -0.78 -12.17
N GLY A 145 -4.73 0.03 -11.76
CA GLY A 145 -3.58 -0.43 -10.98
C GLY A 145 -4.04 -1.08 -9.67
N VAL A 146 -4.80 -0.34 -8.86
CA VAL A 146 -5.33 -0.85 -7.58
C VAL A 146 -6.19 -2.08 -7.78
N VAL A 147 -7.09 -2.07 -8.77
CA VAL A 147 -7.99 -3.20 -9.07
C VAL A 147 -7.20 -4.43 -9.49
N ALA A 148 -6.24 -4.29 -10.41
CA ALA A 148 -5.40 -5.39 -10.87
C ALA A 148 -4.56 -5.95 -9.71
N GLY A 149 -4.05 -5.07 -8.85
CA GLY A 149 -3.33 -5.46 -7.64
C GLY A 149 -4.20 -6.26 -6.69
N ASN A 150 -5.42 -5.79 -6.42
CA ASN A 150 -6.38 -6.47 -5.56
C ASN A 150 -6.77 -7.85 -6.10
N LEU A 151 -6.91 -7.99 -7.41
CA LEU A 151 -7.22 -9.26 -8.06
C LEU A 151 -6.07 -10.25 -7.96
N LEU A 152 -4.84 -9.82 -8.23
CA LEU A 152 -3.67 -10.72 -8.23
C LEU A 152 -3.10 -11.00 -6.83
N GLY A 153 -3.37 -10.12 -5.87
CA GLY A 153 -2.86 -10.21 -4.49
C GLY A 153 -3.10 -11.55 -3.81
N PRO A 154 -4.34 -12.07 -3.76
CA PRO A 154 -4.65 -13.34 -3.11
C PRO A 154 -4.07 -14.55 -3.84
N PHE A 155 -3.97 -14.52 -5.17
CA PHE A 155 -3.35 -15.62 -5.93
C PHE A 155 -1.86 -15.74 -5.63
N ILE A 156 -1.14 -14.61 -5.65
CA ILE A 156 0.28 -14.56 -5.31
C ILE A 156 0.47 -14.89 -3.83
N GLY A 157 -0.30 -14.24 -2.95
CA GLY A 157 -0.25 -14.39 -1.51
C GLY A 157 -0.55 -15.80 -1.04
N GLY A 158 -1.60 -16.43 -1.58
CA GLY A 158 -2.03 -17.78 -1.23
C GLY A 158 -1.03 -18.85 -1.66
N GLY A 159 -0.53 -18.81 -2.89
CA GLY A 159 0.49 -19.76 -3.34
C GLY A 159 1.77 -19.67 -2.49
N ILE A 160 2.18 -18.46 -2.11
CA ILE A 160 3.35 -18.27 -1.24
C ILE A 160 3.03 -18.69 0.20
N ALA A 161 1.85 -18.36 0.73
CA ALA A 161 1.44 -18.73 2.07
C ALA A 161 1.41 -20.25 2.26
N GLU A 162 0.93 -20.99 1.25
CA GLU A 162 0.83 -22.45 1.29
C GLU A 162 2.21 -23.12 1.30
N ILE A 163 3.15 -22.64 0.48
CA ILE A 163 4.46 -23.28 0.31
C ILE A 163 5.47 -22.79 1.36
N PHE A 164 5.47 -21.49 1.65
CA PHE A 164 6.49 -20.82 2.44
C PHE A 164 5.96 -20.23 3.77
N GLY A 165 4.65 -20.25 4.02
CA GLY A 165 4.06 -19.71 5.26
C GLY A 165 3.83 -18.20 5.23
N ILE A 166 2.94 -17.72 6.12
CA ILE A 166 2.38 -16.36 6.10
C ILE A 166 3.44 -15.27 6.32
N ARG A 167 4.41 -15.51 7.21
CA ARG A 167 5.49 -14.54 7.49
C ARG A 167 6.29 -14.18 6.23
N ASN A 168 6.53 -15.16 5.34
CA ASN A 168 7.25 -14.93 4.09
C ASN A 168 6.42 -14.10 3.09
N VAL A 169 5.09 -14.18 3.17
CA VAL A 169 4.20 -13.36 2.35
C VAL A 169 4.36 -11.88 2.70
N PHE A 170 4.48 -11.54 3.99
CA PHE A 170 4.73 -10.17 4.44
C PHE A 170 6.12 -9.64 4.04
N LEU A 171 7.15 -10.48 4.13
CA LEU A 171 8.49 -10.13 3.64
C LEU A 171 8.47 -9.82 2.15
N LEU A 172 7.79 -10.66 1.36
CA LEU A 172 7.69 -10.48 -0.08
C LEU A 172 6.99 -9.17 -0.46
N VAL A 173 5.92 -8.81 0.26
CA VAL A 173 5.27 -7.50 0.11
C VAL A 173 6.23 -6.36 0.45
N GLY A 174 6.96 -6.45 1.57
CA GLY A 174 7.99 -5.48 1.93
C GLY A 174 9.04 -5.33 0.81
N CYS A 175 9.56 -6.45 0.31
CA CYS A 175 10.51 -6.48 -0.81
C CYS A 175 9.94 -5.83 -2.08
N PHE A 176 8.66 -6.03 -2.40
CA PHE A 176 8.04 -5.37 -3.56
C PHE A 176 7.96 -3.86 -3.40
N TYR A 177 7.59 -3.35 -2.22
CA TYR A 177 7.64 -1.91 -1.97
C TYR A 177 9.07 -1.37 -2.03
N PHE A 178 10.04 -2.11 -1.51
CA PHE A 178 11.44 -1.74 -1.58
C PHE A 178 11.97 -1.69 -3.01
N CYS A 179 11.67 -2.71 -3.82
CA CYS A 179 12.01 -2.74 -5.25
C CYS A 179 11.30 -1.64 -6.04
N SER A 180 10.07 -1.28 -5.68
CA SER A 180 9.37 -0.14 -6.26
C SER A 180 10.02 1.18 -5.90
N TYR A 181 10.48 1.32 -4.66
CA TYR A 181 11.27 2.46 -4.24
C TYR A 181 12.59 2.59 -5.04
N LEU A 182 13.28 1.47 -5.28
CA LEU A 182 14.53 1.45 -6.06
C LEU A 182 14.33 1.70 -7.56
N ASN A 183 13.30 1.09 -8.16
CA ASN A 183 12.98 1.25 -9.59
C ASN A 183 12.31 2.59 -9.91
N ASN A 184 12.03 3.41 -8.90
CA ASN A 184 11.54 4.75 -9.12
C ASN A 184 12.70 5.66 -9.54
N PRO A 185 12.72 6.14 -10.80
CA PRO A 185 13.78 7.04 -11.29
C PRO A 185 13.53 8.48 -10.80
N PHE A 186 13.08 8.65 -9.55
CA PHE A 186 12.81 9.94 -8.93
C PHE A 186 14.07 10.57 -8.29
N TYR A 187 15.24 10.05 -8.67
CA TYR A 187 16.56 10.68 -8.53
C TYR A 187 17.01 11.25 -9.87
#